data_AF-A0A957C4A8-F1
#
_entry.id   AF-A0A957C4A8-F1
#
_cell.length_a   1.000
_cell.length_b   1.000
_cell.length_c   1.000
_cell.angle_alpha   90.00
_cell.angle_beta   90.00
_cell.angle_gamma   90.00
#
_symmetry.space_group_name_H-M   'P 1'
#
loop_
_entity.id
_entity.type
_entity.pdbx_description
1 polymer ?
#
loop_
_entity_poly.entity_id
_entity_poly.type
_entity_poly.pdbx_seq_one_letter_code
_entity_poly.pdbx_strand_id
1 'polypeptide(L)' 'MLTIGEFSRLTQVPAKTLRYYGQIGLFQPAQVDRFTQYRYYSME' A
#
# COMPACT_ATOMS: atom_id res chain seq x y z
N MET A 1 7.01 -5.69 -6.29
CA MET A 1 5.79 -5.00 -5.83
C MET A 1 5.17 -5.79 -4.69
N LEU A 2 4.74 -5.10 -3.63
CA LEU A 2 4.30 -5.70 -2.37
C LEU A 2 2.83 -5.42 -2.14
N THR A 3 2.09 -6.40 -1.62
CA THR A 3 0.76 -6.16 -1.08
C THR A 3 0.84 -5.27 0.17
N ILE A 4 -0.28 -4.66 0.57
CA ILE A 4 -0.33 -3.86 1.80
C ILE A 4 0.07 -4.67 3.06
N GLY A 5 -0.17 -5.98 3.05
CA GLY A 5 0.20 -6.87 4.16
C GLY A 5 1.70 -7.13 4.22
N GLU A 6 2.33 -7.38 3.06
CA GLU A 6 3.78 -7.56 2.97
C GLU A 6 4.51 -6.25 3.31
N PHE A 7 4.03 -5.11 2.78
CA PHE A 7 4.59 -3.80 3.07
C PHE A 7 4.46 -3.44 4.56
N SER A 8 3.32 -3.77 5.18
CA SER A 8 3.10 -3.58 6.61
C SER A 8 4.09 -4.37 7.47
N ARG A 9 4.40 -5.62 7.09
CA ARG A 9 5.39 -6.45 7.80
C ARG A 9 6.82 -5.92 7.65
N LEU A 10 7.19 -5.45 6.45
CA LEU A 10 8.54 -4.95 6.18
C LEU A 10 8.83 -3.61 6.84
N THR A 11 7.87 -2.69 6.81
CA THR A 11 8.03 -1.33 7.37
C THR A 11 7.66 -1.23 8.86
N GLN A 12 7.10 -2.31 9.43
CA GLN A 12 6.48 -2.32 10.76
C GLN A 12 5.36 -1.28 10.93
N VAL A 13 4.84 -0.72 9.83
CA VAL A 13 3.70 0.19 9.84
C VAL A 13 2.42 -0.62 9.72
N PRO A 14 1.41 -0.42 10.59
CA PRO A 14 0.14 -1.13 10.47
C PRO A 14 -0.55 -0.88 9.13
N ALA A 15 -1.13 -1.92 8.53
CA ALA A 15 -1.89 -1.79 7.28
C ALA A 15 -3.01 -0.73 7.35
N LYS A 16 -3.60 -0.50 8.53
CA LYS A 16 -4.59 0.56 8.76
C LYS A 16 -3.99 1.96 8.56
N THR A 17 -2.77 2.18 9.02
CA THR A 17 -2.03 3.44 8.87
C THR A 17 -1.68 3.69 7.41
N LEU A 18 -1.21 2.66 6.69
CA LEU A 18 -0.94 2.75 5.25
C LEU A 18 -2.20 3.10 4.44
N ARG A 19 -3.37 2.54 4.81
CA ARG A 19 -4.65 2.93 4.21
C ARG A 19 -5.00 4.39 4.49
N TYR A 20 -4.80 4.83 5.73
CA TYR A 20 -5.03 6.22 6.12
C TYR A 20 -4.13 7.17 5.30
N TYR A 21 -2.85 6.84 5.14
CA TYR A 21 -1.94 7.62 4.29
C TYR A 21 -2.40 7.69 2.83
N GLY A 22 -2.95 6.61 2.29
CA GLY A 22 -3.58 6.63 0.97
C GLY A 22 -4.82 7.53 0.89
N GLN A 23 -5.65 7.55 1.94
CA GLN A 23 -6.86 8.38 2.01
C GLN A 23 -6.54 9.88 2.06
N ILE A 24 -5.50 10.27 2.80
CA ILE A 24 -5.07 11.68 2.90
C ILE A 24 -4.13 12.09 1.75
N GLY A 25 -3.81 11.18 0.82
CA GLY A 25 -2.91 11.44 -0.30
C GLY A 25 -1.43 11.52 0.07
N LEU A 26 -1.05 11.11 1.28
CA LEU A 26 0.35 11.09 1.75
C LEU A 26 1.15 9.93 1.15
N PHE A 27 0.51 8.77 0.96
CA PHE A 27 1.18 7.58 0.43
C PHE A 27 0.23 6.73 -0.41
N GLN A 28 0.39 6.79 -1.73
CA GLN A 28 -0.46 6.09 -2.68
C GLN A 28 0.19 4.78 -3.14
N PRO A 29 -0.62 3.76 -3.50
CA PRO A 29 -0.08 2.55 -4.10
C PRO A 29 0.62 2.88 -5.42
N ALA A 30 1.79 2.30 -5.64
CA ALA A 30 2.56 2.45 -6.87
C ALA A 30 1.83 1.86 -8.09
N GLN A 31 1.02 0.83 -7.87
CA GLN A 31 0.17 0.28 -8.92
C GLN A 31 -1.17 -0.20 -8.37
N VAL A 32 -2.21 0.01 -9.16
CA VAL A 32 -3.54 -0.55 -8.94
C VAL A 32 -3.86 -1.46 -10.12
N ASP A 33 -4.10 -2.74 -9.84
CA ASP A 33 -4.59 -3.68 -10.83
C ASP A 33 -6.00 -3.26 -11.28
N ARG A 34 -6.18 -3.05 -12.58
CA ARG A 34 -7.45 -2.56 -13.14
C ARG A 34 -8.56 -3.61 -13.10
N PHE A 35 -8.19 -4.90 -13.13
CA PHE A 35 -9.14 -6.01 -13.18
C PHE A 35 -9.57 -6.44 -11.78
N THR A 36 -8.64 -6.46 -10.82
CA THR A 36 -8.92 -6.94 -9.45
C THR A 36 -9.03 -5.82 -8.41
N GLN A 37 -8.67 -4.59 -8.76
CA GLN A 37 -8.57 -3.44 -7.84
C GLN A 37 -7.58 -3.66 -6.68
N TYR A 38 -6.68 -4.64 -6.82
CA TYR A 38 -5.60 -4.86 -5.86
C TYR A 38 -4.57 -3.73 -5.93
N ARG A 39 -4.09 -3.33 -4.74
CA ARG A 39 -3.13 -2.25 -4.55
C ARG A 39 -1.77 -2.83 -4.23
N TYR A 40 -0.78 -2.39 -4.99
CA TYR A 40 0.61 -2.79 -4.86
C TYR A 40 1.47 -1.58 -4.49
N TYR A 41 2.37 -1.80 -3.55
CA TYR A 41 3.30 -0.81 -3.01
C TYR A 41 4.73 -1.16 -3.45
N SER A 42 5.53 -0.17 -3.84
CA SER A 42 6.96 -0.32 -4.10
C SER A 42 7.76 0.11 -2.86
N MET A 43 9.00 -0.37 -2.73
CA MET A 43 9.98 0.12 -1.74
C MET A 43 10.98 1.10 -2.40
N GLU A 44 10.56 1.76 -3.46
CA GLU A 44 11.41 2.72 -4.19
C GLU A 44 11.44 4.08 -3.48
#